data_AF-A0A524L4E4-F1
#
_entry.id   AF-A0A524L4E4-F1
#
_cell.length_a   1.000
_cell.length_b   1.000
_cell.length_c   1.000
_cell.angle_alpha   90.00
_cell.angle_beta   90.00
_cell.angle_gamma   90.00
#
_symmetry.space_group_name_H-M   'P 1'
#
loop_
_entity.id
_entity.type
_entity.pdbx_description
1 polymer ?
#
loop_
_entity_poly.entity_id
_entity_poly.type
_entity_poly.pdbx_seq_one_letter_code
_entity_poly.pdbx_strand_id
1 'polypeptide(L)'
;MTPGEVWARILADHVAIRGMLLSLESVANRVRDGERSLAAALRLEGEALLHHLQEHMSWEDLHLAPALRRADAWGEERAAKLDSDHREQRQVLAHCLAGVEDESRPESVVARTLIDLVEMLREDIEDEERLLLDERILRDDVVGIDVEAG
;
A
#
# COMPACT_ATOMS: atom_id res chain seq x y z
N MET A 1 4.66 14.62 -14.51
CA MET A 1 5.64 13.70 -13.90
C MET A 1 6.01 12.67 -14.94
N THR A 2 7.29 12.30 -15.00
CA THR A 2 7.75 11.17 -15.81
C THR A 2 7.41 9.84 -15.12
N PRO A 3 7.42 8.71 -15.82
CA PRO A 3 7.28 7.39 -15.20
C PRO A 3 8.29 7.15 -14.07
N GLY A 4 9.55 7.56 -14.27
CA GLY A 4 10.59 7.44 -13.24
C GLY A 4 10.34 8.30 -11.99
N GLU A 5 9.75 9.50 -12.15
CA GLU A 5 9.35 10.33 -11.00
C GLU A 5 8.18 9.71 -10.23
N VAL A 6 7.23 9.08 -10.94
CA VAL A 6 6.10 8.35 -10.32
C VAL A 6 6.65 7.23 -9.44
N TRP A 7 7.55 6.43 -9.99
CA TRP A 7 8.19 5.32 -9.30
C TRP A 7 9.00 5.71 -8.08
N ALA A 8 9.89 6.70 -8.22
CA ALA A 8 10.71 7.15 -7.11
C ALA A 8 9.85 7.64 -5.93
N ARG A 9 8.70 8.27 -6.24
CA ARG A 9 7.73 8.68 -5.21
C ARG A 9 7.10 7.48 -4.51
N ILE A 10 6.63 6.48 -5.24
CA ILE A 10 5.99 5.27 -4.67
C ILE A 10 6.98 4.51 -3.77
N LEU A 11 8.19 4.24 -4.26
CA LEU A 11 9.21 3.55 -3.48
C LEU A 11 9.58 4.31 -2.20
N ALA A 12 9.68 5.63 -2.26
CA ALA A 12 9.90 6.45 -1.08
C ALA A 12 8.72 6.35 -0.09
N ASP A 13 7.50 6.30 -0.60
CA ASP A 13 6.30 6.12 0.21
C ASP A 13 6.24 4.73 0.85
N HIS A 14 6.59 3.67 0.13
CA HIS A 14 6.71 2.31 0.67
C HIS A 14 7.74 2.21 1.79
N VAL A 15 8.87 2.93 1.68
CA VAL A 15 9.85 3.02 2.77
C VAL A 15 9.23 3.67 4.01
N ALA A 16 8.46 4.75 3.85
CA ALA A 16 7.77 5.40 4.94
C ALA A 16 6.72 4.48 5.58
N ILE A 17 5.88 3.83 4.75
CA ILE A 17 4.86 2.88 5.19
C ILE A 17 5.50 1.74 5.98
N ARG A 18 6.57 1.12 5.48
CA ARG A 18 7.31 0.07 6.22
C ARG A 18 7.78 0.54 7.60
N GLY A 19 8.22 1.79 7.72
CA GLY A 19 8.57 2.39 9.01
C GLY A 19 7.37 2.48 9.98
N MET A 20 6.21 2.89 9.46
CA MET A 20 4.96 2.95 10.23
C MET A 20 4.47 1.56 10.64
N LEU A 21 4.54 0.57 9.73
CA LEU A 21 4.18 -0.83 10.00
C LEU A 21 5.02 -1.42 11.14
N LEU A 22 6.33 -1.18 11.13
CA LEU A 22 7.23 -1.63 12.20
C LEU A 22 6.89 -1.00 13.57
N SER A 23 6.61 0.31 13.59
CA SER A 23 6.21 1.01 14.82
C SER A 23 4.89 0.45 15.35
N LEU A 24 3.88 0.37 14.49
CA LEU A 24 2.55 -0.07 14.86
C LEU A 24 2.53 -1.51 15.37
N GLU A 25 3.24 -2.43 14.70
CA GLU A 25 3.35 -3.82 15.12
C GLU A 25 3.98 -3.94 16.52
N SER A 26 5.02 -3.14 16.82
CA SER A 26 5.65 -3.11 18.13
C SER A 26 4.66 -2.69 19.22
N VAL A 27 3.90 -1.61 18.99
CA VAL A 27 2.89 -1.12 19.94
C VAL A 27 1.74 -2.13 20.09
N ALA A 28 1.24 -2.68 18.98
CA ALA A 28 0.15 -3.64 18.98
C ALA A 28 0.50 -4.92 19.74
N ASN A 29 1.72 -5.45 19.56
CA ASN A 29 2.18 -6.61 20.30
C ASN A 29 2.24 -6.34 21.81
N ARG A 30 2.74 -5.18 22.23
CA ARG A 30 2.80 -4.82 23.67
C ARG A 30 1.41 -4.65 24.29
N VAL A 31 0.46 -4.05 23.56
CA VAL A 31 -0.93 -3.96 24.01
C VAL A 31 -1.56 -5.35 24.12
N ARG A 32 -1.32 -6.23 23.14
CA ARG A 32 -1.77 -7.63 23.16
C ARG A 32 -1.23 -8.38 24.38
N ASP A 33 0.02 -8.11 24.76
CA ASP A 33 0.70 -8.71 25.92
C ASP A 33 0.27 -8.07 27.26
N GLY A 34 -0.65 -7.11 27.23
CA GLY A 34 -1.34 -6.56 28.41
C GLY A 34 -0.90 -5.15 28.82
N GLU A 35 -0.03 -4.49 28.07
CA GLU A 35 0.44 -3.13 28.37
C GLU A 35 -0.61 -2.08 27.98
N ARG A 36 -1.68 -1.98 28.78
CA ARG A 36 -2.84 -1.11 28.52
C ARG A 36 -2.52 0.39 28.43
N SER A 37 -1.42 0.85 29.01
CA SER A 37 -0.98 2.25 28.92
C SER A 37 -0.69 2.70 27.48
N LEU A 38 -0.45 1.76 26.56
CA LEU A 38 -0.20 2.04 25.15
C LEU A 38 -1.46 2.07 24.28
N ALA A 39 -2.65 1.85 24.85
CA ALA A 39 -3.90 1.81 24.10
C ALA A 39 -4.16 3.07 23.24
N ALA A 40 -3.89 4.24 23.79
CA ALA A 40 -4.04 5.50 23.07
C ALA A 40 -3.01 5.65 21.92
N ALA A 41 -1.77 5.22 22.15
CA ALA A 41 -0.73 5.21 21.13
C ALA A 41 -1.07 4.25 19.99
N LEU A 42 -1.57 3.06 20.32
CA LEU A 42 -2.02 2.07 19.33
C LEU A 42 -3.08 2.66 18.38
N ARG A 43 -4.09 3.34 18.94
CA ARG A 43 -5.16 3.95 18.13
C ARG A 43 -4.62 5.09 17.27
N LEU A 44 -3.80 5.97 17.86
CA LEU A 44 -3.20 7.09 17.14
C LEU A 44 -2.30 6.64 15.98
N GLU A 45 -1.42 5.66 16.21
CA GLU A 45 -0.55 5.11 15.17
C GLU A 45 -1.34 4.34 14.11
N GLY A 46 -2.38 3.60 14.53
CA GLY A 46 -3.29 2.91 13.61
C GLY A 46 -4.03 3.89 12.69
N GLU A 47 -4.61 4.94 13.25
CA GLU A 47 -5.30 6.00 12.49
C GLU A 47 -4.35 6.70 11.51
N ALA A 48 -3.14 7.05 11.96
CA ALA A 48 -2.13 7.68 11.11
C ALA A 48 -1.72 6.79 9.92
N LEU A 49 -1.49 5.49 10.15
CA LEU A 49 -1.20 4.53 9.08
C LEU A 49 -2.36 4.42 8.09
N LEU A 50 -3.59 4.27 8.59
CA LEU A 50 -4.78 4.10 7.76
C LEU A 50 -5.02 5.33 6.87
N HIS A 51 -4.84 6.54 7.38
CA HIS A 51 -4.90 7.75 6.57
C HIS A 51 -3.78 7.83 5.53
N HIS A 52 -2.54 7.52 5.91
CA HIS A 52 -1.42 7.52 4.97
C HIS A 52 -1.67 6.55 3.80
N LEU A 53 -2.19 5.35 4.09
CA LEU A 53 -2.54 4.36 3.06
C LEU A 53 -3.68 4.83 2.14
N GLN A 54 -4.69 5.50 2.70
CA GLN A 54 -5.76 6.10 1.88
C GLN A 54 -5.22 7.16 0.92
N GLU A 55 -4.30 8.00 1.38
CA GLU A 55 -3.64 9.02 0.56
C GLU A 55 -2.74 8.39 -0.51
N HIS A 56 -1.96 7.37 -0.12
CA HIS A 56 -1.10 6.58 -1.00
C HIS A 56 -1.87 5.97 -2.18
N MET A 57 -2.89 5.15 -1.91
CA MET A 57 -3.70 4.53 -2.96
C MET A 57 -4.39 5.58 -3.84
N SER A 58 -4.87 6.69 -3.25
CA SER A 58 -5.54 7.74 -4.03
C SER A 58 -4.56 8.47 -4.96
N TRP A 59 -3.30 8.58 -4.54
CA TRP A 59 -2.25 9.12 -5.37
C TRP A 59 -1.90 8.15 -6.52
N GLU A 60 -1.85 6.85 -6.26
CA GLU A 60 -1.57 5.82 -7.27
C GLU A 60 -2.68 5.70 -8.30
N ASP A 61 -3.94 5.72 -7.87
CA ASP A 61 -5.10 5.77 -8.76
C ASP A 61 -5.00 6.96 -9.74
N LEU A 62 -4.47 8.09 -9.26
CA LEU A 62 -4.33 9.32 -10.04
C LEU A 62 -3.10 9.34 -10.95
N HIS A 63 -2.00 8.68 -10.57
CA HIS A 63 -0.71 8.80 -11.24
C HIS A 63 -0.13 7.48 -11.76
N LEU A 64 -0.13 6.43 -10.93
CA LEU A 64 0.42 5.12 -11.28
C LEU A 64 -0.48 4.39 -12.27
N ALA A 65 -1.78 4.26 -12.00
CA ALA A 65 -2.68 3.54 -12.89
C ALA A 65 -2.67 4.10 -14.32
N PRO A 66 -2.73 5.44 -14.54
CA PRO A 66 -2.56 5.99 -15.89
C PRO A 66 -1.16 5.81 -16.49
N ALA A 67 -0.10 5.72 -15.68
CA ALA A 67 1.25 5.45 -16.17
C ALA A 67 1.37 3.98 -16.63
N LEU A 68 0.84 3.03 -15.86
CA LEU A 68 0.80 1.61 -16.20
C LEU A 68 0.09 1.37 -17.52
N ARG A 69 -1.09 1.97 -17.74
CA ARG A 69 -1.85 1.86 -19.01
C ARG A 69 -1.07 2.29 -20.25
N ARG A 70 -0.12 3.21 -20.09
CA ARG A 70 0.70 3.75 -21.18
C ARG A 70 2.05 3.05 -21.36
N ALA A 71 2.39 2.13 -20.47
CA ALA A 71 3.70 1.51 -20.37
C ALA A 71 4.02 0.59 -21.56
N ASP A 72 3.15 -0.39 -21.80
CA ASP A 72 3.38 -1.47 -22.76
C ASP A 72 2.04 -2.16 -23.14
N ALA A 73 2.13 -3.26 -23.88
CA ALA A 73 0.99 -4.05 -24.33
C ALA A 73 0.20 -4.77 -23.22
N TRP A 74 0.69 -4.78 -21.98
CA TRP A 74 0.07 -5.38 -20.79
C TRP A 74 -0.31 -4.34 -19.73
N GLY A 75 -0.20 -3.05 -20.08
CA GLY A 75 -0.41 -1.94 -19.18
C GLY A 75 -1.84 -1.82 -18.67
N GLU A 76 -2.82 -2.13 -19.52
CA GLU A 76 -4.24 -2.13 -19.16
C GLU A 76 -4.57 -3.23 -18.16
N GLU A 77 -4.05 -4.43 -18.34
CA GLU A 77 -4.24 -5.56 -17.42
C GLU A 77 -3.63 -5.28 -16.05
N ARG A 78 -2.43 -4.69 -16.00
CA ARG A 78 -1.78 -4.30 -14.73
C ARG A 78 -2.56 -3.21 -14.01
N ALA A 79 -3.00 -2.17 -14.73
CA ALA A 79 -3.81 -1.11 -14.14
C ALA A 79 -5.17 -1.65 -13.64
N ALA A 80 -5.81 -2.56 -14.39
CA ALA A 80 -7.07 -3.17 -13.98
C ALA A 80 -6.92 -4.06 -12.74
N LYS A 81 -5.77 -4.74 -12.60
CA LYS A 81 -5.43 -5.48 -11.38
C LYS A 81 -5.25 -4.54 -10.20
N LEU A 82 -4.42 -3.50 -10.32
CA LEU A 82 -4.22 -2.48 -9.28
C LEU A 82 -5.57 -1.87 -8.84
N ASP A 83 -6.39 -1.44 -9.80
CA ASP A 83 -7.73 -0.89 -9.53
C ASP A 83 -8.61 -1.90 -8.77
N SER A 84 -8.47 -3.20 -9.01
CA SER A 84 -9.22 -4.24 -8.32
C SER A 84 -8.74 -4.46 -6.90
N ASP A 85 -7.43 -4.59 -6.72
CA ASP A 85 -6.81 -4.79 -5.42
C ASP A 85 -7.13 -3.60 -4.49
N HIS A 86 -6.98 -2.37 -4.99
CA HIS A 86 -7.32 -1.15 -4.25
C HIS A 86 -8.79 -1.10 -3.79
N ARG A 87 -9.75 -1.59 -4.60
CA ARG A 87 -11.15 -1.64 -4.18
C ARG A 87 -11.37 -2.56 -2.99
N GLU A 88 -10.66 -3.69 -2.94
CA GLU A 88 -10.76 -4.65 -1.84
C GLU A 88 -10.06 -4.10 -0.59
N GLN A 89 -8.84 -3.57 -0.76
CA GLN A 89 -8.07 -2.96 0.32
C GLN A 89 -8.80 -1.78 0.96
N ARG A 90 -9.44 -0.89 0.18
CA ARG A 90 -10.23 0.22 0.71
C ARG A 90 -11.36 -0.24 1.64
N GLN A 91 -11.95 -1.42 1.41
CA GLN A 91 -12.95 -1.99 2.31
C GLN A 91 -12.32 -2.46 3.63
N VAL A 92 -11.15 -3.08 3.56
CA VAL A 92 -10.38 -3.49 4.75
C VAL A 92 -9.97 -2.26 5.56
N LEU A 93 -9.41 -1.23 4.93
CA LEU A 93 -9.00 0.00 5.63
C LEU A 93 -10.18 0.71 6.28
N ALA A 94 -11.33 0.78 5.61
CA ALA A 94 -12.55 1.37 6.20
C ALA A 94 -13.01 0.57 7.43
N HIS A 95 -12.94 -0.76 7.39
CA HIS A 95 -13.25 -1.61 8.53
C HIS A 95 -12.27 -1.40 9.70
N CYS A 96 -10.96 -1.35 9.41
CA CYS A 96 -9.93 -1.10 10.41
C CYS A 96 -10.07 0.28 11.05
N LEU A 97 -10.33 1.32 10.24
CA LEU A 97 -10.51 2.70 10.72
C LEU A 97 -11.70 2.80 11.67
N ALA A 98 -12.85 2.26 11.27
CA ALA A 98 -14.02 2.20 12.15
C ALA A 98 -13.73 1.45 13.46
N GLY A 99 -12.86 0.44 13.43
CA GLY A 99 -12.43 -0.27 14.63
C GLY A 99 -11.48 0.53 15.54
N VAL A 100 -10.59 1.32 14.94
CA VAL A 100 -9.63 2.19 15.63
C VAL A 100 -10.31 3.44 16.22
N GLU A 101 -11.38 3.92 15.60
CA GLU A 101 -12.17 5.07 16.09
C GLU A 101 -13.20 4.65 17.16
N ASP A 102 -13.64 3.39 17.16
CA ASP A 102 -14.59 2.88 18.14
C ASP A 102 -13.95 2.70 19.53
N GLU A 103 -14.12 3.70 20.39
CA GLU A 103 -13.65 3.71 21.78
C GLU A 103 -14.20 2.55 22.63
N SER A 104 -15.35 1.97 22.25
CA SER A 104 -15.95 0.84 22.98
C SER A 104 -15.28 -0.50 22.64
N ARG A 105 -14.51 -0.56 21.55
CA ARG A 105 -13.83 -1.78 21.11
C ARG A 105 -12.68 -2.12 22.07
N PRO A 106 -12.58 -3.38 22.55
CA PRO A 106 -11.48 -3.79 23.42
C PRO A 106 -10.12 -3.61 22.73
N GLU A 107 -9.12 -3.11 23.46
CA GLU A 107 -7.81 -2.77 22.90
C GLU A 107 -7.07 -3.98 22.35
N SER A 108 -7.28 -5.15 22.96
CA SER A 108 -6.73 -6.42 22.45
C SER A 108 -7.33 -6.83 21.09
N VAL A 109 -8.58 -6.48 20.83
CA VAL A 109 -9.23 -6.71 19.53
C VAL A 109 -8.67 -5.75 18.50
N VAL A 110 -8.55 -4.46 18.85
CA VAL A 110 -7.92 -3.45 17.98
C VAL A 110 -6.48 -3.85 17.64
N ALA A 111 -5.69 -4.25 18.64
CA ALA A 111 -4.31 -4.68 18.46
C ALA A 111 -4.20 -5.87 17.49
N ARG A 112 -5.04 -6.90 17.65
CA ARG A 112 -5.06 -8.05 16.74
C ARG A 112 -5.40 -7.62 15.31
N THR A 113 -6.47 -6.84 15.14
CA THR A 113 -6.88 -6.34 13.81
C THR A 113 -5.77 -5.55 13.12
N LEU A 114 -5.01 -4.73 13.87
CA LEU A 114 -3.90 -3.97 13.31
C LEU A 114 -2.67 -4.84 13.00
N ILE A 115 -2.42 -5.92 13.76
CA ILE A 115 -1.38 -6.90 13.44
C ILE A 115 -1.72 -7.62 12.13
N ASP A 116 -2.96 -8.10 11.99
CA ASP A 116 -3.43 -8.77 10.77
C ASP A 116 -3.31 -7.84 9.55
N LEU A 117 -3.64 -6.55 9.73
CA LEU A 117 -3.47 -5.51 8.71
C LEU A 117 -1.99 -5.31 8.34
N VAL A 118 -1.08 -5.27 9.33
CA VAL A 118 0.35 -5.11 9.07
C VAL A 118 0.91 -6.25 8.25
N GLU A 119 0.52 -7.50 8.54
CA GLU A 119 0.96 -8.67 7.77
C GLU A 119 0.50 -8.58 6.32
N MET A 120 -0.79 -8.29 6.09
CA MET A 120 -1.34 -8.12 4.75
C MET A 120 -0.64 -7.02 3.95
N LEU A 121 -0.38 -5.86 4.56
CA LEU A 121 0.27 -4.74 3.87
C LEU A 121 1.74 -5.00 3.53
N ARG A 122 2.44 -5.81 4.33
CA ARG A 122 3.82 -6.21 4.00
C ARG A 122 3.85 -7.05 2.72
N GLU A 123 2.98 -8.04 2.64
CA GLU A 123 2.84 -8.90 1.47
C GLU A 123 2.44 -8.08 0.23
N ASP A 124 1.49 -7.16 0.40
CA ASP A 124 1.01 -6.29 -0.68
C ASP A 124 2.12 -5.40 -1.26
N ILE A 125 2.87 -4.69 -0.40
CA ILE A 125 3.99 -3.84 -0.83
C ILE A 125 5.06 -4.68 -1.57
N GLU A 126 5.37 -5.88 -1.09
CA GLU A 126 6.33 -6.78 -1.73
C GLU A 126 5.84 -7.24 -3.11
N ASP A 127 4.56 -7.57 -3.22
CA ASP A 127 3.96 -7.98 -4.49
C ASP A 127 3.84 -6.83 -5.48
N GLU A 128 3.44 -5.63 -5.04
CA GLU A 128 3.40 -4.45 -5.89
C GLU A 128 4.78 -4.07 -6.42
N GLU A 129 5.80 -4.01 -5.55
CA GLU A 129 7.16 -3.71 -5.97
C GLU A 129 7.68 -4.72 -7.00
N ARG A 130 7.36 -6.00 -6.82
CA ARG A 130 7.78 -7.07 -7.70
C ARG A 130 7.01 -7.12 -9.02
N LEU A 131 5.72 -6.81 -9.01
CA LEU A 131 4.81 -7.04 -10.14
C LEU A 131 4.54 -5.78 -10.96
N LEU A 132 4.61 -4.59 -10.35
CA LEU A 132 4.24 -3.32 -10.96
C LEU A 132 5.42 -2.34 -11.06
N LEU A 133 6.40 -2.44 -10.17
CA LEU A 133 7.52 -1.50 -10.06
C LEU A 133 8.89 -2.09 -10.44
N ASP A 134 8.93 -3.27 -11.09
CA ASP A 134 10.17 -3.77 -11.67
C ASP A 134 10.65 -2.80 -12.76
N GLU A 135 11.90 -2.37 -12.65
CA GLU A 135 12.54 -1.39 -13.54
C GLU A 135 12.38 -1.76 -15.03
N ARG A 136 12.22 -3.05 -15.36
CA ARG A 136 12.04 -3.54 -16.73
C ARG A 136 10.63 -3.32 -17.31
N ILE A 137 9.63 -2.99 -16.48
CA ILE A 137 8.22 -2.84 -16.89
C ILE A 137 7.93 -1.44 -17.45
N LEU A 138 8.63 -0.40 -17.01
CA LEU A 138 8.49 0.98 -17.56
C LEU A 138 9.80 1.55 -18.11
N ARG A 139 10.71 0.71 -18.62
CA ARG A 139 11.77 1.26 -19.49
C ARG A 139 11.11 1.83 -20.74
N ASP A 140 11.45 3.08 -21.05
CA ASP A 140 11.27 3.75 -22.35
C ASP A 140 12.05 3.05 -23.50
N ASP A 141 12.40 1.77 -23.36
CA ASP A 141 13.06 0.99 -24.40
C ASP A 141 11.99 0.56 -25.41
N VAL A 142 11.71 1.47 -26.34
CA VAL A 142 11.06 1.18 -27.61
C VAL A 142 11.73 -0.06 -28.19
N VAL A 143 11.04 -1.21 -28.14
CA VAL A 143 11.37 -2.35 -28.98
C VAL A 143 10.99 -1.93 -30.39
N GLY A 144 11.92 -1.26 -31.07
CA GLY A 144 11.87 -1.07 -32.51
C GLY A 144 11.93 -2.46 -33.13
N ILE A 145 10.77 -3.02 -33.45
CA ILE A 145 10.72 -4.16 -34.36
C ILE A 145 11.11 -3.59 -35.71
N ASP A 146 12.40 -3.64 -36.05
CA ASP A 146 12.85 -3.47 -37.42
C ASP A 146 12.25 -4.63 -38.22
N VAL A 147 11.08 -4.37 -38.79
CA VAL A 147 10.53 -5.17 -39.87
C VAL A 147 11.24 -4.69 -41.13
N GLU A 148 12.46 -5.15 -41.36
CA GLU A 148 13.02 -5.08 -42.71
C GLU A 148 12.25 -6.08 -43.57
N ALA A 149 11.29 -5.52 -44.30
CA ALA A 149 10.57 -6.16 -45.39
C ALA A 149 11.42 -6.10 -46.67
N GLY A 150 11.56 -7.25 -47.35
CA GLY A 150 11.81 -7.32 -48.79
C GLY A 150 13.25 -7.54 -49.22
#